data_AF-A0A3B9XMX1-F1
#
_entry.id   AF-A0A3B9XMX1-F1
#
_cell.length_a   1.000
_cell.length_b   1.000
_cell.length_c   1.000
_cell.angle_alpha   90.00
_cell.angle_beta   90.00
_cell.angle_gamma   90.00
#
_symmetry.space_group_name_H-M   'P 1'
#
loop_
_entity.id
_entity.type
_entity.pdbx_description
1 polymer ?
#
loop_
_entity_poly.entity_id
_entity_poly.type
_entity_poly.pdbx_seq_one_letter_code
_entity_poly.pdbx_strand_id
1 'polypeptide(L)' 'LLQNNAVIRRSIEVRNPYLDPLHMLQVELMRSLRLKSEELPDETRALMITVAGIAAGMRNTG' A
#
# COMPACT_ATOMS: atom_id res chain seq x y z
N LEU A 1 -7.59 18.96 4.89
CA LEU A 1 -8.54 17.96 5.42
C LEU A 1 -8.27 17.50 6.87
N LEU A 2 -7.20 17.92 7.57
CA LEU A 2 -6.94 17.53 8.97
C LEU A 2 -6.54 18.72 9.86
N GLN A 3 -7.14 19.90 9.68
CA GLN A 3 -6.76 21.11 10.42
C GLN A 3 -7.07 21.03 11.92
N ASN A 4 -8.04 20.19 12.32
CA ASN A 4 -8.56 20.18 13.69
C ASN A 4 -8.04 19.02 14.57
N ASN A 5 -7.10 18.19 14.09
CA ASN A 5 -6.55 17.10 14.92
C ASN A 5 -5.06 16.83 14.62
N ALA A 6 -4.19 17.53 15.37
CA ALA A 6 -2.74 17.46 15.23
C ALA A 6 -2.18 16.05 15.51
N VAL A 7 -2.81 15.28 16.40
CA VAL A 7 -2.37 13.91 16.75
C VAL A 7 -2.59 12.96 15.58
N ILE A 8 -3.78 13.01 14.95
CA ILE A 8 -4.08 12.18 13.78
C ILE A 8 -3.16 12.55 12.62
N ARG A 9 -2.96 13.84 12.35
CA ARG A 9 -2.04 14.30 11.30
C ARG A 9 -0.62 13.76 11.51
N ARG A 10 -0.07 13.90 12.72
CA ARG A 10 1.27 13.40 13.02
C ARG A 10 1.37 11.88 12.84
N SER A 11 0.32 11.15 13.22
CA SER A 11 0.28 9.70 13.08
C SER A 11 0.25 9.24 11.61
N ILE A 12 -0.32 10.02 10.70
CA ILE A 12 -0.35 9.78 9.26
C ILE A 12 1.01 10.14 8.64
N GLU A 13 1.56 11.32 8.98
CA GLU A 13 2.87 11.77 8.49
C GLU A 13 4.00 10.77 8.80
N VAL A 14 3.96 10.11 9.95
CA VAL A 14 4.96 9.09 10.32
C VAL A 14 4.80 7.80 9.50
N ARG A 15 3.59 7.49 9.02
CA ARG A 15 3.31 6.25 8.27
C ARG A 15 3.53 6.40 6.77
N ASN A 16 3.25 7.58 6.20
CA ASN A 16 3.34 7.82 4.76
C ASN A 16 4.69 7.37 4.16
N PRO A 17 5.86 7.65 4.77
CA PRO A 17 7.15 7.20 4.22
C PRO A 17 7.29 5.68 4.05
N TYR A 18 6.52 4.89 4.80
CA TYR A 18 6.50 3.42 4.68
C TYR A 18 5.40 2.92 3.73
N LEU A 19 4.37 3.72 3.49
CA LEU A 19 3.28 3.40 2.56
C LEU A 19 3.65 3.73 1.12
N ASP A 20 4.35 4.84 0.89
CA ASP A 20 4.78 5.27 -0.45
C ASP A 20 5.53 4.19 -1.24
N PRO A 21 6.55 3.50 -0.67
CA PRO A 21 7.22 2.42 -1.39
C PRO A 21 6.32 1.19 -1.63
N LEU A 22 5.39 0.89 -0.71
CA LEU A 22 4.44 -0.21 -0.88
C LEU A 22 3.45 0.07 -2.01
N HIS A 23 2.95 1.31 -2.12
CA HIS A 23 2.09 1.73 -3.22
C HIS A 23 2.82 1.62 -4.57
N MET A 24 4.08 2.08 -4.65
CA MET A 24 4.86 2.00 -5.88
C MET A 24 5.09 0.54 -6.29
N LEU A 25 5.46 -0.32 -5.33
CA LEU A 25 5.63 -1.75 -5.58
C LEU A 25 4.32 -2.41 -6.03
N GLN A 26 3.18 -2.08 -5.39
CA GLN A 26 1.87 -2.60 -5.76
C GLN A 26 1.52 -2.23 -7.21
N VAL A 27 1.77 -0.99 -7.64
CA VAL A 27 1.52 -0.52 -9.00
C VAL A 27 2.33 -1.31 -10.03
N GLU A 28 3.62 -1.53 -9.78
CA GLU A 28 4.48 -2.27 -10.68
C GLU A 28 4.13 -3.77 -10.74
N LEU A 29 3.75 -4.37 -9.60
CA LEU A 29 3.24 -5.75 -9.56
C LEU A 29 1.93 -5.90 -10.35
N MET A 30 0.98 -4.98 -10.17
CA MET A 30 -0.28 -4.98 -10.94
C MET A 30 -0.03 -4.79 -12.44
N ARG A 31 0.89 -3.90 -12.82
CA ARG A 31 1.29 -3.71 -14.23
C ARG A 31 1.87 -5.00 -14.80
N SER A 32 2.83 -5.60 -14.10
CA SER A 32 3.50 -6.83 -14.51
C SER A 32 2.52 -7.99 -14.68
N LEU A 33 1.65 -8.22 -13.69
CA LEU A 33 0.65 -9.29 -13.72
C LEU A 33 -0.37 -9.14 -14.87
N ARG A 34 -0.77 -7.90 -15.20
CA ARG A 34 -1.70 -7.65 -16.33
C ARG A 34 -1.09 -7.92 -17.70
N LEU A 35 0.24 -7.87 -17.82
CA LEU A 35 0.95 -8.10 -19.08
C LEU A 35 1.33 -9.57 -19.30
N LYS A 36 1.25 -10.39 -18.25
CA LYS A 36 1.55 -11.82 -18.30
C LYS A 36 0.29 -12.61 -18.64
N SER A 37 0.43 -13.63 -19.48
CA SER A 37 -0.66 -14.54 -19.84
C SER A 37 -0.91 -15.62 -18.77
N GLU A 38 0.07 -15.84 -17.89
CA GLU A 38 0.00 -16.80 -16.79
C GLU A 38 0.26 -16.08 -15.47
N GLU A 39 -0.48 -16.48 -14.43
CA GLU A 39 -0.22 -16.02 -13.07
C GLU A 39 1.05 -16.67 -12.54
N LEU A 40 1.94 -15.84 -12.01
CA LEU A 40 3.15 -16.32 -11.35
C LEU A 40 2.93 -16.24 -9.83
N PRO A 41 3.07 -17.37 -9.11
CA PRO A 41 2.75 -17.45 -7.69
C PRO A 41 3.48 -16.43 -6.81
N ASP A 42 4.73 -16.12 -7.13
CA ASP A 42 5.56 -15.21 -6.33
C ASP A 42 5.12 -13.75 -6.48
N GLU A 43 4.82 -13.30 -7.70
CA GLU A 43 4.29 -11.95 -7.96
C GLU A 43 2.89 -11.77 -7.36
N THR A 44 2.03 -12.78 -7.46
CA THR A 44 0.71 -12.76 -6.81
C THR A 44 0.86 -12.69 -5.29
N ARG A 45 1.78 -13.46 -4.71
CA ARG A 45 2.08 -13.40 -3.28
C ARG A 45 2.65 -12.04 -2.87
N ALA A 46 3.57 -11.48 -3.65
CA ALA A 46 4.12 -10.15 -3.42
C ALA A 46 3.02 -9.09 -3.46
N LEU A 47 2.08 -9.18 -4.41
CA LEU A 47 0.93 -8.28 -4.51
C LEU A 47 0.08 -8.35 -3.24
N MET A 48 -0.23 -9.55 -2.76
CA MET A 48 -0.99 -9.75 -1.52
C MET A 48 -0.27 -9.16 -0.29
N ILE A 49 1.06 -9.25 -0.23
CA ILE A 49 1.86 -8.63 0.84
C ILE A 49 1.71 -7.10 0.79
N THR A 50 1.76 -6.48 -0.40
CA THR A 50 1.57 -5.02 -0.51
C THR A 50 0.17 -4.59 -0.06
N VAL A 51 -0.87 -5.34 -0.44
CA VAL A 51 -2.26 -5.08 -0.01
C VAL A 51 -2.39 -5.14 1.51
N ALA A 52 -1.86 -6.20 2.14
CA ALA A 52 -1.90 -6.36 3.59
C ALA A 52 -1.11 -5.25 4.31
N GLY A 53 0.06 -4.88 3.79
CA GLY A 53 0.90 -3.82 4.35
C GLY A 53 0.24 -2.44 4.28
N ILE A 54 -0.39 -2.12 3.14
CA ILE A 54 -1.13 -0.86 2.97
C ILE A 54 -2.34 -0.82 3.89
N ALA A 55 -3.13 -1.89 3.97
CA ALA A 55 -4.27 -1.96 4.88
C ALA A 55 -3.85 -1.75 6.34
N ALA A 56 -2.75 -2.37 6.76
CA ALA A 56 -2.20 -2.19 8.11
C ALA A 56 -1.76 -0.75 8.40
N GLY A 57 -1.16 -0.06 7.42
CA GLY A 57 -0.71 1.33 7.58
C GLY A 57 -1.84 2.36 7.50
N MET A 58 -2.83 2.13 6.64
CA MET A 58 -4.03 2.97 6.49
C MET A 58 -4.93 2.91 7.74
N ARG A 59 -4.87 1.81 8.50
CA ARG A 59 -5.69 1.57 9.69
C ARG A 59 -7.19 1.80 9.38
N ASN A 60 -7.92 2.42 10.31
CA ASN A 60 -9.34 2.71 10.22
C ASN A 60 -9.62 3.87 9.27
N THR A 61 -10.03 3.54 8.04
CA THR A 61 -10.45 4.49 6.99
C THR A 61 -11.97 4.55 6.79
N GLY A 62 -12.74 4.07 7.77
CA GLY A 62 -14.21 4.02 7.76
C GLY A 62 -14.86 5.31 8.24
#